data_AF-A0AAV9PAA6-F1
#
_entry.id   AF-A0AAV9PAA6-F1
#
_cell.length_a   1.000
_cell.length_b   1.000
_cell.length_c   1.000
_cell.angle_alpha   90.00
_cell.angle_beta   90.00
_cell.angle_gamma   90.00
#
_symmetry.space_group_name_H-M   'P 1'
#
loop_
_entity.id
_entity.type
_entity.pdbx_description
1 polymer ?
#
loop_
_entity_poly.entity_id
_entity_poly.type
_entity_poly.pdbx_seq_one_letter_code
_entity_poly.pdbx_strand_id
1 'polypeptide(L)'
;MPQVFGSIHNNTWDVPLESFVPTAKNGWIAQILFIISTCATKASILLFYRRMTKGTYNARWRYAIWAVLAFTFAFFAAVLVAYCFICQPLDAYWKSYSFTYDEPFTCINGNVLSQLVGALSILSDLYATLLPWCMLWKYKLDVPRKQRTALNTIFGLSLVVAGCAGGRLYYLYRMNHSYDTSWNGFYFFV
;
A
#
# COMPACT_ATOMS: atom_id res chain seq x y z
N MET A 1 -11.58 24.93 -0.13
CA MET A 1 -10.56 24.22 0.66
C MET A 1 -10.36 24.89 2.04
N PRO A 2 -11.37 24.91 2.92
CA PRO A 2 -11.07 24.85 4.36
C PRO A 2 -11.95 23.89 5.19
N GLN A 3 -12.92 23.18 4.60
CA GLN A 3 -13.91 22.41 5.37
C GLN A 3 -13.46 20.99 5.80
N VAL A 4 -12.28 20.52 5.37
CA VAL A 4 -11.85 19.12 5.61
C VAL A 4 -11.19 18.93 6.99
N PHE A 5 -10.72 20.01 7.63
CA PHE A 5 -9.94 19.92 8.87
C PHE A 5 -10.73 20.22 10.16
N GLY A 6 -11.99 20.67 10.05
CA GLY A 6 -12.81 21.09 11.20
C GLY A 6 -13.60 19.96 11.89
N SER A 7 -13.67 18.77 11.30
CA SER A 7 -14.48 17.65 11.76
C SER A 7 -13.69 16.60 12.56
N ILE A 8 -12.56 16.99 13.17
CA ILE A 8 -11.61 16.05 13.79
C ILE A 8 -11.93 15.80 15.28
N HIS A 9 -12.83 16.58 15.88
CA HIS A 9 -13.18 16.49 17.31
C HIS A 9 -14.61 16.03 17.60
N ASN A 10 -15.42 15.77 16.57
CA ASN A 10 -16.81 15.39 16.73
C ASN A 10 -16.97 13.87 16.69
N ASN A 11 -17.90 13.38 17.51
CA ASN A 11 -18.26 11.98 17.52
C ASN A 11 -18.88 11.62 16.15
N THR A 12 -18.83 10.36 15.73
CA THR A 12 -19.38 9.90 14.43
C THR A 12 -20.85 10.30 14.21
N TRP A 13 -21.58 10.56 15.30
CA TRP A 13 -22.97 10.98 15.33
C TRP A 13 -23.21 12.44 14.90
N ASP A 14 -22.18 13.29 14.91
CA ASP A 14 -22.31 14.72 14.63
C ASP A 14 -21.93 15.10 13.18
N VAL A 15 -21.65 14.11 12.33
CA VAL A 15 -21.30 14.32 10.92
C VAL A 15 -22.58 14.31 10.09
N PRO A 16 -22.91 15.38 9.33
CA PRO A 16 -24.13 15.40 8.53
C PRO A 16 -24.06 14.35 7.41
N LEU A 17 -25.18 13.63 7.22
CA LEU A 17 -25.31 12.52 6.28
C LEU A 17 -24.93 12.88 4.82
N GLU A 18 -25.08 14.15 4.44
CA GLU A 18 -24.68 14.67 3.12
C GLU A 18 -23.16 14.59 2.86
N SER A 19 -22.35 14.60 3.92
CA SER A 19 -20.89 14.63 3.83
C SER A 19 -20.25 13.23 3.68
N PHE A 20 -21.01 12.15 3.84
CA PHE A 20 -20.47 10.79 3.74
C PHE A 20 -20.07 10.41 2.31
N VAL A 21 -20.91 10.72 1.33
CA VAL A 21 -20.68 10.42 -0.09
C VAL A 21 -19.40 11.09 -0.64
N PRO A 22 -19.19 12.42 -0.49
CA PRO A 22 -17.95 13.05 -0.96
C PRO A 22 -16.72 12.59 -0.17
N THR A 23 -16.85 12.26 1.11
CA THR A 23 -15.73 11.78 1.93
C THR A 23 -15.30 10.37 1.51
N ALA A 24 -16.25 9.47 1.26
CA ALA A 24 -15.97 8.12 0.76
C ALA A 24 -15.31 8.15 -0.62
N LYS A 25 -15.80 9.01 -1.53
CA LYS A 25 -15.20 9.21 -2.86
C LYS A 25 -13.77 9.72 -2.77
N ASN A 26 -13.50 10.72 -1.93
CA ASN A 26 -12.16 11.25 -1.73
C ASN A 26 -11.21 10.21 -1.09
N GLY A 27 -11.70 9.43 -0.13
CA GLY A 27 -10.94 8.33 0.47
C GLY A 27 -10.53 7.27 -0.55
N TRP A 28 -11.44 6.89 -1.44
CA TRP A 28 -11.15 5.94 -2.53
C TRP A 28 -10.08 6.48 -3.50
N ILE A 29 -10.18 7.76 -3.91
CA ILE A 29 -9.17 8.40 -4.76
C ILE A 29 -7.82 8.45 -4.06
N ALA A 30 -7.79 8.82 -2.78
CA ALA A 30 -6.56 8.88 -1.99
C ALA A 30 -5.88 7.52 -1.89
N GLN A 31 -6.65 6.43 -1.74
CA GLN A 31 -6.10 5.08 -1.74
C GLN A 31 -5.47 4.70 -3.09
N ILE A 32 -6.13 5.00 -4.21
CA ILE A 32 -5.58 4.74 -5.55
C ILE A 32 -4.26 5.49 -5.75
N LEU A 33 -4.21 6.77 -5.39
CA LEU A 33 -3.00 7.58 -5.48
C LEU A 33 -1.86 7.01 -4.63
N PHE A 34 -2.18 6.54 -3.42
CA PHE A 34 -1.21 5.89 -2.54
C PHE A 34 -0.63 4.61 -3.16
N ILE A 35 -1.48 3.77 -3.77
CA ILE A 35 -1.07 2.53 -4.43
C ILE A 35 -0.15 2.86 -5.63
N ILE A 36 -0.52 3.85 -6.46
CA ILE A 36 0.29 4.31 -7.61
C ILE A 36 1.66 4.80 -7.14
N SER A 37 1.69 5.65 -6.10
CA SER A 37 2.92 6.19 -5.53
C SER A 37 3.85 5.07 -5.03
N THR A 38 3.30 4.11 -4.29
CA THR A 38 4.06 2.96 -3.77
C THR A 38 4.65 2.11 -4.89
N CYS A 39 3.87 1.86 -5.95
CA CYS A 39 4.34 1.14 -7.13
C CYS A 39 5.47 1.88 -7.85
N ALA A 40 5.33 3.19 -8.05
CA ALA A 40 6.36 4.02 -8.67
C ALA A 40 7.67 4.01 -7.87
N THR A 41 7.60 4.11 -6.53
CA THR A 41 8.77 4.02 -5.65
C THR A 41 9.46 2.67 -5.79
N LYS A 42 8.72 1.56 -5.72
CA LYS A 42 9.28 0.20 -5.87
C LYS A 42 9.91 0.02 -7.27
N ALA A 43 9.22 0.45 -8.33
CA ALA A 43 9.74 0.38 -9.69
C ALA A 43 11.05 1.19 -9.86
N SER A 44 11.10 2.41 -9.29
CA SER A 44 12.31 3.26 -9.29
C SER A 44 13.49 2.57 -8.62
N ILE A 45 13.28 2.00 -7.43
CA ILE A 45 14.31 1.26 -6.69
C ILE A 45 14.81 0.05 -7.50
N LEU A 46 13.91 -0.75 -8.08
CA LEU A 46 14.28 -1.91 -8.90
C LEU A 46 15.05 -1.50 -10.17
N LEU A 47 14.68 -0.39 -10.81
CA LEU A 47 15.39 0.15 -11.96
C LEU A 47 16.79 0.66 -11.57
N PHE A 48 16.92 1.29 -10.41
CA PHE A 48 18.22 1.68 -9.86
C PHE A 48 19.11 0.47 -9.61
N TYR A 49 18.57 -0.61 -9.01
CA TYR A 49 19.27 -1.89 -8.87
C TYR A 49 19.70 -2.48 -10.22
N ARG A 50 18.81 -2.48 -11.21
CA ARG A 50 19.13 -2.95 -12.56
C ARG A 50 20.28 -2.15 -13.18
N ARG A 51 20.29 -0.82 -13.01
CA ARG A 51 21.38 0.04 -13.49
C ARG A 51 22.71 -0.30 -12.80
N MET A 52 22.68 -0.54 -11.49
CA MET A 52 23.87 -0.91 -10.72
C MET A 52 24.44 -2.28 -11.12
N THR A 53 23.57 -3.24 -11.43
CA THR A 53 23.96 -4.62 -11.78
C THR A 53 24.42 -4.81 -13.23
N LYS A 54 24.19 -3.83 -14.12
CA LYS A 54 24.60 -3.89 -15.54
C LYS A 54 26.12 -4.01 -15.75
N GLY A 55 26.95 -3.61 -14.78
CA GLY A 55 28.40 -3.54 -14.94
C GLY A 55 29.18 -4.83 -14.69
N THR A 56 28.64 -5.81 -13.95
CA THR A 56 29.53 -6.84 -13.33
C THR A 56 28.93 -8.26 -13.23
N TYR A 57 27.64 -8.52 -13.52
CA TYR A 57 27.01 -9.78 -13.04
C TYR A 57 26.34 -10.70 -14.09
N ASN A 58 26.38 -12.01 -13.77
CA ASN A 58 25.83 -13.19 -14.46
C ASN A 58 24.36 -13.06 -14.93
N ALA A 59 24.02 -13.70 -16.04
CA ALA A 59 22.68 -13.65 -16.67
C ALA A 59 21.51 -14.04 -15.74
N ARG A 60 21.70 -15.03 -14.84
CA ARG A 60 20.67 -15.48 -13.87
C ARG A 60 20.13 -14.37 -12.98
N TRP A 61 20.98 -13.42 -12.57
CA TRP A 61 20.55 -12.31 -11.74
C TRP A 61 19.71 -11.29 -12.50
N ARG A 62 19.98 -11.10 -13.79
CA ARG A 62 19.14 -10.25 -14.63
C ARG A 62 17.74 -10.84 -14.73
N TYR A 63 17.62 -12.16 -14.92
CA TYR A 63 16.32 -12.84 -14.92
C TYR A 63 15.61 -12.73 -13.57
N ALA A 64 16.31 -12.87 -12.44
CA ALA A 64 15.71 -12.70 -11.12
C ALA A 64 15.13 -11.29 -10.91
N ILE A 65 15.87 -10.24 -11.28
CA ILE A 65 15.38 -8.85 -11.19
C ILE A 65 14.16 -8.63 -12.09
N TRP A 66 14.17 -9.17 -13.32
CA TRP A 66 13.02 -9.10 -14.21
C TRP A 66 11.81 -9.85 -13.67
N ALA A 67 12.00 -11.02 -13.08
CA ALA A 67 10.93 -11.78 -12.45
C ALA A 67 10.28 -11.00 -11.31
N VAL A 68 11.09 -10.37 -10.45
CA VAL A 68 10.56 -9.55 -9.33
C VAL A 68 9.87 -8.28 -9.83
N LEU A 69 10.40 -7.66 -10.89
CA LEU A 69 9.77 -6.49 -11.50
C LEU A 69 8.42 -6.84 -12.13
N ALA A 70 8.35 -7.94 -12.87
CA ALA A 70 7.11 -8.46 -13.44
C ALA A 70 6.10 -8.84 -12.36
N PHE A 71 6.55 -9.52 -11.30
CA PHE A 71 5.71 -9.87 -10.15
C PHE A 71 5.14 -8.62 -9.47
N THR A 72 5.96 -7.60 -9.25
CA THR A 72 5.51 -6.33 -8.65
C THR A 72 4.44 -5.65 -9.49
N PHE A 73 4.62 -5.62 -10.82
CA PHE A 73 3.67 -4.98 -11.73
C PHE A 73 2.37 -5.76 -11.85
N ALA A 74 2.44 -7.08 -11.96
CA ALA A 74 1.27 -7.96 -11.97
C ALA A 74 0.47 -7.85 -10.66
N PHE A 75 1.18 -7.78 -9.54
CA PHE A 75 0.59 -7.60 -8.22
C PHE A 75 -0.17 -6.26 -8.11
N PHE A 76 0.47 -5.17 -8.52
CA PHE A 76 -0.14 -3.85 -8.54
C PHE A 76 -1.40 -3.81 -9.42
N ALA A 77 -1.32 -4.40 -10.62
CA ALA A 77 -2.46 -4.48 -11.52
C ALA A 77 -3.62 -5.25 -10.89
N ALA A 78 -3.35 -6.37 -10.21
CA ALA A 78 -4.38 -7.17 -9.53
C ALA A 78 -5.08 -6.37 -8.42
N VAL A 79 -4.32 -5.62 -7.61
CA VAL A 79 -4.90 -4.76 -6.56
C VAL A 79 -5.75 -3.64 -7.16
N LEU A 80 -5.28 -2.99 -8.23
CA LEU A 80 -6.03 -1.92 -8.89
C LEU A 80 -7.34 -2.43 -9.47
N VAL A 81 -7.32 -3.61 -10.11
CA VAL A 81 -8.53 -4.30 -10.57
C VAL A 81 -9.46 -4.59 -9.40
N ALA A 82 -8.95 -5.13 -8.28
CA ALA A 82 -9.78 -5.40 -7.11
C ALA A 82 -10.43 -4.14 -6.51
N TYR A 83 -9.75 -2.98 -6.54
CA TYR A 83 -10.35 -1.70 -6.13
C TYR A 83 -11.40 -1.18 -7.12
N CYS A 84 -11.21 -1.40 -8.42
CA CYS A 84 -12.19 -1.05 -9.46
C CYS A 84 -13.44 -1.95 -9.41
N PHE A 85 -13.31 -3.19 -8.95
CA PHE A 85 -14.41 -4.15 -8.82
C PHE A 85 -14.87 -4.36 -7.37
N ILE A 86 -14.61 -3.39 -6.49
CA ILE A 86 -14.93 -3.53 -5.05
C ILE A 86 -16.44 -3.63 -4.79
N CYS A 87 -17.26 -3.02 -5.64
CA CYS A 87 -18.71 -3.18 -5.68
C CYS A 87 -19.18 -3.33 -7.12
N GLN A 88 -20.20 -4.15 -7.34
CA GLN A 88 -20.93 -4.20 -8.60
C GLN A 88 -22.37 -3.73 -8.37
N PRO A 89 -22.78 -2.58 -8.95
CA PRO A 89 -21.98 -1.59 -9.71
C PRO A 89 -21.06 -0.74 -8.81
N LEU A 90 -19.95 -0.21 -9.37
CA LEU A 90 -18.99 0.64 -8.64
C LEU A 90 -19.67 1.88 -8.01
N ASP A 91 -20.69 2.41 -8.69
CA ASP A 91 -21.50 3.53 -8.21
C ASP A 91 -22.20 3.25 -6.86
N ALA A 92 -22.48 1.98 -6.56
CA ALA A 92 -23.09 1.59 -5.29
C ALA A 92 -22.11 1.76 -4.12
N TYR A 93 -20.79 1.81 -4.34
CA TYR A 93 -19.82 1.99 -3.25
C TYR A 93 -20.02 3.32 -2.51
N TRP A 94 -20.28 4.41 -3.24
CA TRP A 94 -20.53 5.72 -2.65
C TRP A 94 -22.02 6.05 -2.51
N LYS A 95 -22.90 5.49 -3.37
CA LYS A 95 -24.36 5.71 -3.28
C LYS A 95 -25.05 4.89 -2.19
N SER A 96 -24.49 3.75 -1.76
CA SER A 96 -25.05 2.94 -0.66
C SER A 96 -25.00 3.63 0.70
N TYR A 97 -24.16 4.67 0.86
CA TYR A 97 -24.16 5.53 2.04
C TYR A 97 -25.34 6.51 2.07
N SER A 98 -26.09 6.65 0.97
CA SER A 98 -27.32 7.42 0.92
C SER A 98 -28.52 6.52 1.20
N PHE A 99 -29.43 6.94 2.08
CA PHE A 99 -30.64 6.21 2.49
C PHE A 99 -31.66 5.98 1.34
N THR A 100 -31.38 6.45 0.13
CA THR A 100 -32.27 6.43 -1.05
C THR A 100 -31.88 5.37 -2.09
N TYR A 101 -30.86 4.55 -1.84
CA TYR A 101 -30.39 3.55 -2.80
C TYR A 101 -31.02 2.16 -2.56
N ASP A 102 -32.00 1.79 -3.40
CA ASP A 102 -32.80 0.54 -3.31
C ASP A 102 -32.39 -0.55 -4.32
N GLU A 103 -31.27 -0.38 -5.04
CA GLU A 103 -30.83 -1.38 -6.03
C GLU A 103 -30.02 -2.52 -5.38
N PRO A 104 -30.16 -3.77 -5.87
CA PRO A 104 -29.36 -4.89 -5.36
C PRO A 104 -27.88 -4.69 -5.71
N PHE A 105 -27.06 -4.41 -4.70
CA PHE A 105 -25.61 -4.30 -4.86
C PHE A 105 -24.89 -5.45 -4.16
N THR A 106 -23.80 -5.92 -4.78
CA THR A 106 -22.87 -6.85 -4.14
C THR A 106 -21.52 -6.15 -3.99
N CYS A 107 -21.11 -5.98 -2.74
CA CYS A 107 -19.85 -5.34 -2.38
C CYS A 107 -18.94 -6.33 -1.69
N ILE A 108 -17.67 -6.34 -2.09
CA ILE A 108 -16.61 -6.98 -1.33
C ILE A 108 -16.37 -6.18 -0.06
N ASN A 109 -16.18 -6.89 1.05
CA ASN A 109 -15.84 -6.28 2.33
C ASN A 109 -14.55 -5.44 2.19
N GLY A 110 -14.68 -4.11 2.19
CA GLY A 110 -13.52 -3.20 2.05
C GLY A 110 -12.45 -3.42 3.12
N ASN A 111 -12.86 -3.95 4.28
CA ASN A 111 -11.99 -4.34 5.38
C ASN A 111 -11.05 -5.49 5.01
N VAL A 112 -11.56 -6.55 4.38
CA VAL A 112 -10.71 -7.69 4.00
C VAL A 112 -9.76 -7.30 2.88
N LEU A 113 -10.21 -6.47 1.95
CA LEU A 113 -9.37 -5.97 0.86
C LEU A 113 -8.24 -5.08 1.41
N SER A 114 -8.55 -4.17 2.32
CA SER A 114 -7.55 -3.30 2.96
C SER A 114 -6.52 -4.10 3.75
N GLN A 115 -6.96 -5.16 4.45
CA GLN A 115 -6.06 -6.06 5.18
C GLN A 115 -5.14 -6.84 4.25
N LEU A 116 -5.69 -7.37 3.14
CA LEU A 116 -4.90 -8.08 2.12
C LEU A 116 -3.84 -7.14 1.53
N VAL A 117 -4.25 -5.93 1.11
CA VAL A 117 -3.34 -4.93 0.55
C VAL A 117 -2.23 -4.56 1.54
N GLY A 118 -2.57 -4.39 2.81
CA GLY A 118 -1.59 -4.15 3.88
C GLY A 118 -0.59 -5.31 4.03
N ALA A 119 -1.08 -6.55 4.12
CA ALA A 119 -0.23 -7.74 4.22
C ALA A 119 0.69 -7.90 3.01
N LEU A 120 0.16 -7.66 1.81
CA LEU A 120 0.90 -7.78 0.57
C LEU A 120 1.92 -6.65 0.39
N SER A 121 1.65 -5.46 0.92
CA SER A 121 2.65 -4.38 0.97
C SER A 121 3.86 -4.78 1.81
N ILE A 122 3.63 -5.38 2.99
CA ILE A 122 4.70 -5.89 3.87
C ILE A 122 5.51 -6.99 3.19
N LEU A 123 4.83 -7.99 2.60
CA LEU A 123 5.48 -9.03 1.78
C LEU A 123 6.31 -8.41 0.66
N SER A 124 5.81 -7.32 0.08
CA SER A 124 6.50 -6.63 -0.99
C SER A 124 7.76 -5.90 -0.53
N ASP A 125 7.77 -5.40 0.70
CA ASP A 125 8.95 -4.80 1.31
C ASP A 125 9.98 -5.88 1.70
N LEU A 126 9.51 -7.03 2.18
CA LEU A 126 10.37 -8.18 2.50
C LEU A 126 11.11 -8.70 1.27
N TYR A 127 10.44 -8.91 0.12
CA TYR A 127 11.16 -9.36 -1.08
C TYR A 127 12.19 -8.34 -1.55
N ALA A 128 11.85 -7.04 -1.49
CA ALA A 128 12.72 -5.96 -1.97
C ALA A 128 13.99 -5.86 -1.11
N THR A 129 13.87 -6.24 0.16
CA THR A 129 14.94 -6.24 1.16
C THR A 129 15.77 -7.54 1.12
N LEU A 130 15.13 -8.69 0.88
CA LEU A 130 15.80 -9.99 0.79
C LEU A 130 16.65 -10.12 -0.49
N LEU A 131 16.21 -9.54 -1.60
CA LEU A 131 16.93 -9.60 -2.88
C LEU A 131 18.40 -9.12 -2.76
N PRO A 132 18.67 -7.90 -2.26
CA PRO A 132 20.04 -7.42 -2.09
C PRO A 132 20.80 -8.14 -0.98
N TRP A 133 20.12 -8.56 0.10
CA TRP A 133 20.75 -9.29 1.19
C TRP A 133 21.31 -10.64 0.71
N CYS A 134 20.49 -11.43 0.00
CA CYS A 134 20.93 -12.66 -0.64
C CYS A 134 22.06 -12.42 -1.65
N MET A 135 22.03 -11.29 -2.38
CA MET A 135 23.06 -10.94 -3.34
C MET A 135 24.42 -10.65 -2.67
N LEU A 136 24.43 -9.93 -1.54
CA LEU A 136 25.63 -9.63 -0.77
C LEU A 136 26.26 -10.89 -0.15
N TRP A 137 25.44 -11.73 0.48
CA TRP A 137 25.92 -12.93 1.18
C TRP A 137 26.43 -14.00 0.23
N LYS A 138 25.71 -14.28 -0.86
CA LYS A 138 26.00 -15.43 -1.71
C LYS A 138 27.22 -15.22 -2.63
N TYR A 139 27.54 -13.97 -2.98
CA TYR A 139 28.59 -13.67 -3.96
C TYR A 139 29.82 -12.96 -3.38
N LYS A 140 29.87 -12.66 -2.07
CA LYS A 140 30.97 -11.88 -1.42
C LYS A 140 31.44 -10.74 -2.33
N LEU A 141 30.46 -10.00 -2.82
CA LEU A 141 30.66 -9.08 -3.93
C LEU A 141 31.53 -7.92 -3.45
N ASP A 142 32.63 -7.66 -4.17
CA ASP A 142 33.51 -6.51 -3.94
C ASP A 142 32.80 -5.23 -4.46
N VAL A 143 31.63 -4.94 -3.89
CA VAL A 143 30.88 -3.74 -4.18
C VAL A 143 31.63 -2.57 -3.54
N PRO A 144 31.88 -1.48 -4.29
CA PRO A 144 32.55 -0.31 -3.76
C PRO A 144 31.84 0.17 -2.49
N ARG A 145 32.61 0.52 -1.45
CA ARG A 145 32.11 0.81 -0.09
C ARG A 145 30.90 1.77 -0.06
N LYS A 146 30.84 2.72 -1.00
CA LYS A 146 29.72 3.66 -1.15
C LYS A 146 28.39 2.96 -1.50
N GLN A 147 28.40 1.95 -2.38
CA GLN A 147 27.21 1.18 -2.72
C GLN A 147 26.78 0.26 -1.58
N ARG A 148 27.74 -0.29 -0.83
CA ARG A 148 27.44 -1.09 0.37
C ARG A 148 26.72 -0.28 1.44
N THR A 149 27.13 0.97 1.66
CA THR A 149 26.45 1.87 2.61
C THR A 149 25.04 2.21 2.13
N ALA A 150 24.85 2.58 0.86
CA ALA A 150 23.52 2.85 0.30
C ALA A 150 22.58 1.64 0.43
N LEU A 151 23.12 0.43 0.25
CA LEU A 151 22.35 -0.80 0.36
C LEU A 151 21.90 -1.07 1.80
N ASN A 152 22.81 -0.88 2.76
CA ASN A 152 22.50 -1.04 4.17
C ASN A 152 21.48 0.02 4.66
N THR A 153 21.55 1.25 4.14
CA THR A 153 20.55 2.28 4.47
C THR A 153 19.18 1.96 3.90
N ILE A 154 19.09 1.44 2.68
CA ILE A 154 17.81 1.01 2.09
C ILE A 154 17.23 -0.16 2.89
N PHE A 155 18.07 -1.13 3.27
CA PHE A 155 17.65 -2.25 4.12
C PHE A 155 17.06 -1.79 5.46
N GLY A 156 17.77 -0.90 6.16
CA GLY A 156 17.28 -0.33 7.42
C GLY A 156 15.97 0.42 7.25
N LEU A 157 15.87 1.24 6.20
CA LEU A 157 14.66 2.01 5.91
C LEU A 157 13.47 1.11 5.56
N SER A 158 13.70 0.05 4.79
CA SER A 158 12.65 -0.93 4.45
C SER A 158 12.15 -1.70 5.67
N LEU A 159 12.99 -2.02 6.66
CA LEU A 159 12.55 -2.64 7.91
C LEU A 159 11.68 -1.69 8.74
N VAL A 160 12.05 -0.42 8.84
CA VAL A 160 11.25 0.58 9.55
C VAL A 160 9.89 0.75 8.88
N VAL A 161 9.86 0.89 7.55
CA VAL A 161 8.61 1.00 6.77
C VAL A 161 7.74 -0.24 6.94
N ALA A 162 8.32 -1.44 6.89
CA ALA A 162 7.59 -2.69 7.12
C ALA A 162 7.00 -2.77 8.55
N GLY A 163 7.74 -2.30 9.55
CA GLY A 163 7.26 -2.18 10.93
C GLY A 163 6.07 -1.23 11.06
N CYS A 164 6.17 -0.02 10.49
CA CYS A 164 5.07 0.94 10.45
C CYS A 164 3.84 0.38 9.71
N ALA A 165 4.04 -0.30 8.58
CA ALA A 165 2.97 -0.94 7.83
C ALA A 165 2.30 -2.09 8.61
N GLY A 166 3.09 -2.87 9.36
CA GLY A 166 2.59 -3.89 10.29
C GLY A 166 1.74 -3.30 11.41
N GLY A 167 2.21 -2.21 12.02
CA GLY A 167 1.43 -1.45 13.00
C GLY A 167 0.11 -0.95 12.42
N ARG A 168 0.14 -0.34 11.24
CA ARG A 168 -1.05 0.12 10.51
C ARG A 168 -2.06 -1.01 10.28
N LEU A 169 -1.60 -2.19 9.86
CA LEU A 169 -2.46 -3.37 9.66
C LEU A 169 -3.07 -3.87 10.98
N TYR A 170 -2.28 -3.87 12.06
CA TYR A 170 -2.75 -4.24 13.39
C TYR A 170 -3.85 -3.30 13.91
N TYR A 171 -3.66 -1.98 13.78
CA TYR A 171 -4.69 -1.00 14.13
C TYR A 171 -5.93 -1.15 13.26
N LEU A 172 -5.78 -1.38 11.96
CA LEU A 172 -6.91 -1.62 11.06
C LEU A 172 -7.68 -2.90 11.42
N TYR A 173 -6.98 -3.95 11.84
CA TYR A 173 -7.62 -5.16 12.38
C TYR A 173 -8.39 -4.88 13.68
N ARG A 174 -7.81 -4.10 14.60
CA ARG A 174 -8.47 -3.73 15.87
C ARG A 174 -9.68 -2.81 15.66
N MET A 175 -9.60 -1.88 14.71
CA MET A 175 -10.70 -1.01 14.29
C MET A 175 -11.88 -1.79 13.76
N ASN A 176 -11.62 -2.85 12.98
CA ASN A 176 -12.70 -3.71 12.45
C ASN A 176 -13.45 -4.50 13.53
N HIS A 177 -12.90 -4.60 14.74
CA HIS A 177 -13.49 -5.33 15.87
C HIS A 177 -14.02 -4.41 16.97
N SER A 178 -13.77 -3.10 16.92
CA SER A 178 -14.13 -2.14 17.99
C SER A 178 -15.04 -1.05 17.43
N TYR A 179 -16.15 -0.75 18.13
CA TYR A 179 -17.21 0.15 17.65
C TYR A 179 -16.82 1.65 17.60
N ASP A 180 -15.68 2.05 18.17
CA ASP A 180 -15.18 3.43 18.17
C ASP A 180 -14.04 3.63 17.14
N THR A 181 -14.42 3.88 15.89
CA THR A 181 -13.53 4.01 14.74
C THR A 181 -12.93 5.42 14.58
N SER A 182 -13.53 6.44 15.19
CA SER A 182 -13.19 7.86 14.98
C SER A 182 -11.85 8.26 15.61
N TRP A 183 -11.56 7.78 16.83
CA TRP A 183 -10.36 8.17 17.58
C TRP A 183 -9.09 7.47 17.07
N ASN A 184 -9.23 6.24 16.58
CA ASN A 184 -8.11 5.39 16.16
C ASN A 184 -7.68 5.65 14.70
N GLY A 185 -8.51 6.31 13.88
CA GLY A 185 -8.16 6.72 12.52
C GLY A 185 -7.01 7.73 12.46
N PHE A 186 -6.80 8.52 13.51
CA PHE A 186 -5.69 9.47 13.62
C PHE A 186 -4.31 8.78 13.55
N TYR A 187 -4.16 7.63 14.23
CA TYR A 187 -2.92 6.83 14.24
C TYR A 187 -2.69 6.01 12.95
N PHE A 188 -3.65 6.01 12.03
CA PHE A 188 -3.53 5.28 10.77
C PHE A 188 -2.76 6.06 9.69
N PHE A 189 -2.74 7.40 9.80
CA PHE A 189 -2.09 8.31 8.84
C PHE A 189 -0.88 9.07 9.39
N VAL A 190 -0.68 9.08 10.72
CA VAL A 190 0.49 9.64 11.41
C VAL A 190 1.52 8.56 11.70
#